data_AF-X1AHA3-F1
#
_entry.id   AF-X1AHA3-F1
#
_cell.length_a   1.000
_cell.length_b   1.000
_cell.length_c   1.000
_cell.angle_alpha   90.00
_cell.angle_beta   90.00
_cell.angle_gamma   90.00
#
_symmetry.space_group_name_H-M   'P 1'
#
loop_
_entity.id
_entity.type
_entity.pdbx_description
1 polymer ?
#
loop_
_entity_poly.entity_id
_entity_poly.type
_entity_poly.pdbx_seq_one_letter_code
_entity_poly.pdbx_strand_id
1 'polypeptide(L)' 'FQYIESSVFIIVDIEEYWEKKKEIFNQVYISQKEVLSRVLDWAEDTAILRGNEINSKYGEAYIPETTYVPLRILLV' A
#
# COMPACT_ATOMS: atom_id res chain seq x y z
N PHE A 1 -6.19 -28.12 2.35
CA PHE A 1 -6.62 -26.72 2.50
C PHE A 1 -6.39 -26.04 1.17
N GLN A 2 -7.46 -25.86 0.40
CA GLN A 2 -7.42 -25.23 -0.91
C GLN A 2 -7.44 -23.72 -0.64
N TYR A 3 -6.33 -23.04 -0.86
CA TYR A 3 -6.33 -21.58 -0.87
C TYR A 3 -7.21 -21.17 -2.04
N ILE A 4 -8.41 -20.68 -1.74
CA ILE A 4 -9.17 -19.89 -2.71
C ILE A 4 -8.22 -18.75 -3.11
N GLU A 5 -8.09 -18.49 -4.41
CA GLU A 5 -7.30 -17.40 -5.01
C GLU A 5 -7.86 -16.02 -4.61
N SER A 6 -8.02 -15.77 -3.31
CA SER A 6 -8.35 -14.49 -2.74
C SER A 6 -7.05 -13.72 -2.53
N SER A 7 -7.05 -12.45 -2.93
CA SER A 7 -5.91 -11.56 -2.76
C SER A 7 -5.38 -11.68 -1.33
N VAL A 8 -4.10 -12.02 -1.20
CA VAL A 8 -3.40 -12.13 0.10
C VAL A 8 -3.31 -10.77 0.79
N PHE A 9 -3.55 -9.70 0.05
CA PHE A 9 -3.42 -8.33 0.50
C PHE A 9 -4.77 -7.71 0.87
N ILE A 10 -4.79 -7.00 1.99
CA ILE A 10 -5.80 -5.98 2.30
C ILE A 10 -5.29 -4.67 1.71
N ILE A 11 -6.12 -3.99 0.91
CA ILE A 11 -5.75 -2.73 0.27
C ILE A 11 -6.51 -1.60 0.95
N VAL A 12 -5.79 -0.56 1.35
CA VAL A 12 -6.33 0.65 1.97
C VAL A 12 -6.24 1.79 0.96
N ASP A 13 -7.32 2.55 0.82
CA ASP A 13 -7.32 3.80 0.05
C ASP A 13 -6.46 4.85 0.76
N ILE A 14 -5.48 5.40 0.04
CA ILE A 14 -4.55 6.41 0.56
C ILE A 14 -4.54 7.68 -0.30
N GLU A 15 -5.56 7.91 -1.14
CA GLU A 15 -5.59 9.04 -2.08
C GLU A 15 -5.37 10.39 -1.37
N GLU A 16 -6.04 10.61 -0.24
CA GLU A 16 -5.91 11.85 0.56
C GLU A 16 -4.54 12.00 1.24
N TYR A 17 -3.78 10.91 1.36
CA TYR A 17 -2.52 10.86 2.12
C TYR A 17 -1.28 10.72 1.24
N TRP A 18 -1.42 10.44 -0.05
CA TRP A 18 -0.29 10.19 -0.95
C TRP A 18 0.70 11.36 -1.00
N GLU A 19 0.20 12.58 -1.18
CA GLU A 19 1.06 13.77 -1.22
C GLU A 19 1.76 14.00 0.12
N LYS A 20 1.06 13.76 1.24
CA LYS A 20 1.67 13.91 2.57
C LYS A 20 2.76 12.87 2.81
N LYS A 21 2.57 11.65 2.32
CA LYS A 21 3.58 10.57 2.36
C LYS A 21 4.84 11.00 1.59
N LYS A 22 4.71 11.53 0.37
CA LYS A 22 5.84 12.04 -0.42
C LYS A 22 6.57 13.17 0.29
N GLU A 23 5.85 14.10 0.91
CA GLU A 23 6.45 15.20 1.68
C GLU A 23 7.33 14.67 2.83
N ILE A 24 6.79 13.75 3.64
CA ILE A 24 7.51 13.15 4.78
C ILE A 24 8.77 12.43 4.30
N PHE A 25 8.68 11.66 3.22
CA PHE A 25 9.82 10.95 2.65
C PHE A 25 10.93 11.91 2.18
N ASN A 26 10.57 13.01 1.52
CA ASN A 26 11.51 14.05 1.11
C ASN A 26 12.17 14.77 2.28
N GLN A 27 11.46 14.95 3.39
CA GLN A 27 12.00 15.57 4.59
C GLN A 27 12.95 14.65 5.36
N VAL A 28 12.54 13.39 5.58
CA VAL A 28 13.27 12.44 6.44
C VAL A 28 14.51 11.89 5.74
N TYR A 29 14.43 11.60 4.45
CA TYR A 29 15.50 10.97 3.67
C TYR A 29 16.31 11.98 2.84
N ILE A 30 16.46 13.21 3.34
CA ILE A 30 17.10 14.32 2.62
C ILE A 30 18.54 14.01 2.15
N SER A 31 19.27 13.19 2.89
CA SER A 31 20.64 12.76 2.54
C SER A 31 20.70 11.69 1.45
N GLN A 32 19.59 11.01 1.15
CA GLN A 32 19.51 9.88 0.22
C GLN A 32 18.87 10.26 -1.12
N LYS A 33 19.14 11.46 -1.65
CA LYS A 33 18.42 12.03 -2.81
C LYS A 33 18.25 11.10 -4.02
N GLU A 34 19.31 10.44 -4.47
CA GLU A 34 19.25 9.56 -5.66
C GLU A 34 18.45 8.28 -5.39
N VAL A 35 18.63 7.68 -4.20
CA VAL A 35 17.87 6.48 -3.81
C VAL A 35 16.41 6.85 -3.61
N LEU A 36 16.14 8.01 -3.00
CA LEU A 36 14.81 8.50 -2.72
C LEU A 36 14.00 8.71 -4.00
N SER A 37 14.57 9.31 -5.05
CA SER A 37 13.84 9.50 -6.31
C SER A 37 13.40 8.17 -6.92
N ARG A 38 14.30 7.18 -6.96
CA ARG A 38 13.98 5.84 -7.48
C ARG A 38 12.93 5.12 -6.64
N VAL A 39 13.01 5.26 -5.32
CA VAL A 39 12.04 4.65 -4.39
C VAL A 39 10.68 5.32 -4.51
N LEU A 40 10.60 6.63 -4.67
CA LEU A 40 9.34 7.35 -4.84
C LEU A 40 8.64 6.99 -6.15
N ASP A 41 9.38 6.91 -7.26
CA ASP A 41 8.81 6.49 -8.55
C ASP A 41 8.23 5.06 -8.45
N TRP A 42 9.02 4.13 -7.89
CA TRP A 42 8.55 2.75 -7.66
C TRP A 42 7.36 2.69 -6.70
N ALA A 43 7.36 3.51 -5.64
CA ALA A 43 6.27 3.56 -4.68
C ALA A 43 5.00 4.12 -5.31
N GLU A 44 5.10 5.09 -6.22
CA GLU A 44 3.97 5.64 -6.96
C GLU A 44 3.33 4.61 -7.88
N ASP A 45 4.16 3.92 -8.69
CA ASP A 45 3.69 2.85 -9.57
C ASP A 45 2.97 1.75 -8.78
N THR A 46 3.53 1.37 -7.63
CA THR A 46 2.94 0.38 -6.74
C THR A 46 1.63 0.89 -6.13
N ALA A 47 1.57 2.15 -5.71
CA ALA A 47 0.37 2.73 -5.13
C ALA A 47 -0.78 2.82 -6.16
N ILE A 48 -0.47 3.18 -7.41
CA ILE A 48 -1.44 3.19 -8.52
C ILE A 48 -1.94 1.77 -8.80
N LEU A 49 -1.03 0.80 -8.88
CA LEU A 49 -1.40 -0.61 -9.12
C LEU A 49 -2.40 -1.10 -8.08
N ARG A 50 -2.17 -0.81 -6.80
CA ARG A 50 -3.07 -1.21 -5.71
C ARG A 50 -4.36 -0.39 -5.65
N GLY A 51 -4.29 0.91 -5.94
CA GLY A 51 -5.48 1.77 -6.01
C GLY A 51 -6.49 1.25 -7.04
N ASN A 52 -5.99 0.82 -8.21
CA ASN A 52 -6.82 0.25 -9.27
C ASN A 52 -7.61 -0.99 -8.82
N GLU A 53 -7.09 -1.80 -7.89
CA GLU A 53 -7.78 -2.99 -7.37
C GLU A 53 -9.01 -2.64 -6.50
N ILE A 54 -9.06 -1.42 -5.96
CA ILE A 54 -10.16 -0.93 -5.10
C ILE A 54 -10.91 0.27 -5.69
N ASN A 55 -10.72 0.59 -6.98
CA ASN A 55 -11.27 1.77 -7.67
C ASN A 55 -10.90 3.12 -7.02
N SER A 56 -9.70 3.21 -6.43
CA SER A 56 -9.09 4.46 -5.95
C SER A 56 -7.89 4.84 -6.81
N LYS A 57 -7.46 6.11 -6.76
CA LYS A 57 -6.25 6.57 -7.44
C LYS A 57 -4.97 5.99 -6.83
N TYR A 58 -4.94 5.80 -5.51
CA TYR A 58 -3.77 5.29 -4.79
C TYR A 58 -4.21 4.33 -3.69
N GLY A 59 -3.58 3.15 -3.65
CA GLY A 59 -3.82 2.14 -2.63
C GLY A 59 -2.52 1.68 -1.98
N GLU A 60 -2.62 1.23 -0.73
CA GLU A 60 -1.51 0.59 -0.03
C GLU A 60 -1.90 -0.82 0.41
N ALA A 61 -1.05 -1.79 0.06
CA ALA A 61 -1.30 -3.20 0.32
C ALA A 61 -0.63 -3.65 1.63
N TYR A 62 -1.39 -4.35 2.46
CA TYR A 62 -0.94 -4.92 3.72
C TYR A 62 -1.19 -6.42 3.72
N ILE A 63 -0.24 -7.19 4.25
CA ILE A 63 -0.44 -8.61 4.53
C ILE A 63 -0.91 -8.72 5.98
N PRO A 64 -2.15 -9.16 6.24
CA PRO A 64 -2.61 -9.34 7.61
C PRO A 64 -1.85 -10.48 8.28
N GLU A 65 -1.41 -10.28 9.53
CA GLU A 65 -0.91 -11.37 10.35
C GLU A 65 -2.08 -12.28 10.74
N THR A 66 -2.13 -13.47 10.13
CA THR A 66 -3.19 -14.46 10.36
C THR A 66 -2.79 -15.54 11.38
N THR A 67 -1.59 -15.43 11.97
CA THR A 67 -1.00 -16.41 12.90
C THR A 67 -1.89 -16.67 14.12
N TYR A 68 -2.54 -15.64 14.66
CA TYR A 68 -3.27 -15.75 15.93
C TYR A 68 -4.78 -15.55 15.82
N VAL A 69 -5.28 -15.03 14.69
CA VAL A 69 -6.72 -14.87 14.44
C VAL A 69 -7.01 -15.12 12.96
N PRO A 70 -7.83 -16.12 12.61
CA PRO A 70 -8.45 -16.15 11.30
C PRO A 70 -9.45 -14.99 11.26
N LEU A 71 -9.02 -13.83 10.74
CA LEU A 71 -9.84 -12.65 10.51
C LEU A 71 -11.06 -13.04 9.66
N ARG A 72 -12.20 -13.30 10.32
CA ARG A 72 -13.51 -13.30 9.67
C ARG A 72 -13.92 -11.84 9.54
N ILE A 73 -13.57 -11.22 8.41
CA ILE A 73 -14.16 -9.93 8.05
C ILE A 73 -15.66 -10.19 7.84
N LEU A 74 -16.48 -9.75 8.80
CA LEU A 74 -17.92 -9.64 8.62
C LEU A 74 -18.18 -8.47 7.68
N LEU A 75 -18.37 -8.77 6.40
CA LEU A 75 -19.04 -7.85 5.48
C LEU A 75 -20.53 -7.87 5.85
N VAL A 76 -21.03 -6.79 6.46
CA VAL A 76 -22.46 -6.52 6.64
C VAL A 76 -22.89 -5.53 5.56
#